data_AF-A0A136LSU1-F1
#
_entry.id   AF-A0A136LSU1-F1
#
_cell.length_a   1.000
_cell.length_b   1.000
_cell.length_c   1.000
_cell.angle_alpha   90.00
_cell.angle_beta   90.00
_cell.angle_gamma   90.00
#
_symmetry.space_group_name_H-M   'P 1'
#
loop_
_entity.id
_entity.type
_entity.pdbx_description
1 polymer ?
#
loop_
_entity_poly.entity_id
_entity_poly.type
_entity_poly.pdbx_seq_one_letter_code
_entity_poly.pdbx_strand_id
1 'polypeptide(L)'
;MRNSNLKFFSLIIIVSLTFFGCTKEEKQQAPPQAINELPHLKFVSLDGTATSTRNLETPLVLILFFADCDHCQREAQEIQKEPGIV
;
A
#
# COMPACT_ATOMS: atom_id res chain seq x y z
N MET A 1 55.75 29.46 18.47
CA MET A 1 54.88 28.36 18.97
C MET A 1 53.39 28.71 18.76
N ARG A 2 52.88 28.72 17.52
CA ARG A 2 51.46 29.09 17.22
C ARG A 2 50.85 28.25 16.09
N ASN A 3 51.33 27.02 15.91
CA ASN A 3 50.90 26.14 14.79
C ASN A 3 50.69 24.67 15.21
N SER A 4 50.89 24.33 16.50
CA SER A 4 50.68 22.97 17.01
C SER A 4 49.23 22.76 17.44
N ASN A 5 48.65 23.70 18.21
CA ASN A 5 47.28 23.59 18.73
C ASN A 5 46.19 23.58 17.64
N LEU A 6 46.38 24.29 16.52
CA LEU A 6 45.42 24.28 15.40
C LEU A 6 45.40 22.92 14.67
N LYS A 7 46.55 22.24 14.58
CA LYS A 7 46.63 20.89 14.02
C LYS A 7 46.00 19.85 14.94
N PHE A 8 46.19 19.98 16.26
CA PHE A 8 45.53 19.11 17.23
C PHE A 8 44.01 19.24 17.22
N PHE A 9 43.48 20.48 17.14
CA PHE A 9 42.03 20.69 17.03
C PHE A 9 41.45 20.10 15.74
N SER A 10 42.14 20.24 14.62
CA SER A 10 41.73 19.64 13.35
C SER A 10 41.70 18.11 13.42
N LEU A 11 42.70 17.49 14.05
CA LEU A 11 42.79 16.04 14.21
C LEU A 11 41.66 15.48 15.09
N ILE A 12 41.29 16.20 16.15
CA ILE A 12 40.18 15.80 17.05
C ILE A 12 38.83 15.85 16.32
N ILE A 13 38.60 16.86 15.47
CA ILE A 13 37.35 16.99 14.69
C ILE A 13 37.22 15.88 13.65
N ILE A 14 38.32 15.54 12.96
CA ILE A 14 38.34 14.45 11.97
C ILE A 14 38.06 13.10 12.66
N VAL A 15 38.64 12.86 13.84
CA VAL A 15 38.42 11.63 14.61
C VAL A 15 36.96 11.55 15.07
N SER A 16 36.35 12.61 15.58
CA SER A 16 34.95 12.56 16.04
C SER A 16 33.95 12.29 14.91
N LEU A 17 34.18 12.85 13.72
CA LEU A 17 33.36 12.62 12.52
C LEU A 17 33.42 11.16 12.06
N THR A 18 34.58 10.49 12.21
CA THR A 18 34.72 9.07 11.82
C THR A 18 34.05 8.09 12.80
N PHE A 19 33.90 8.45 14.07
CA PHE A 19 33.28 7.58 15.09
C PHE A 19 31.74 7.68 15.15
N PHE A 20 31.14 8.79 14.72
CA PHE A 20 29.69 9.03 14.85
C PHE A 20 28.86 8.64 13.61
N GLY A 21 29.49 8.19 12.52
CA GLY A 21 28.84 8.06 11.20
C GLY A 21 28.06 6.78 10.92
N CYS A 22 27.83 5.88 11.88
CA CYS A 22 27.20 4.58 11.61
C CYS A 22 26.04 4.27 12.57
N THR A 23 25.01 5.11 12.54
CA THR A 23 23.69 4.76 13.07
C THR A 23 22.95 3.93 12.02
N LYS A 24 22.92 2.61 12.20
CA LYS A 24 22.04 1.72 11.44
C LYS A 24 20.60 2.10 11.80
N GLU A 25 19.89 2.72 10.86
CA GLU A 25 18.44 2.88 10.92
C GLU A 25 17.83 1.48 10.96
N GLU A 26 17.33 1.06 12.13
CA GLU A 26 16.52 -0.14 12.25
C GLU A 26 15.24 0.10 11.46
N LYS A 27 15.13 -0.52 10.29
CA LYS A 27 13.97 -0.40 9.41
C LYS A 27 12.78 -1.01 10.15
N GLN A 28 12.03 -0.17 10.85
CA GLN A 28 10.84 -0.55 11.60
C GLN A 28 9.91 -1.30 10.65
N GLN A 29 9.78 -2.61 10.88
CA GLN A 29 8.92 -3.46 10.06
C GLN A 29 7.50 -2.92 10.20
N ALA A 30 6.94 -2.49 9.07
CA ALA A 30 5.55 -2.05 9.02
C ALA A 30 4.67 -3.15 9.62
N PRO A 31 3.68 -2.79 10.46
CA PRO A 31 2.77 -3.77 11.04
C PRO A 31 2.15 -4.61 9.92
N PRO A 32 1.91 -5.92 10.15
CA PRO A 32 1.32 -6.79 9.15
C PRO A 32 0.02 -6.14 8.66
N GLN A 33 -0.05 -5.89 7.36
CA GLN A 33 -1.23 -5.30 6.75
C GLN A 33 -2.43 -6.19 7.07
N ALA A 34 -3.52 -5.59 7.53
CA ALA A 34 -4.76 -6.31 7.80
C ALA A 34 -5.12 -7.13 6.55
N ILE A 35 -5.38 -8.41 6.73
CA ILE A 35 -5.73 -9.33 5.66
C ILE A 35 -7.00 -8.77 4.99
N ASN A 36 -6.85 -8.22 3.77
CA ASN A 36 -7.95 -7.64 3.00
C ASN A 36 -8.70 -8.75 2.26
N GLU A 37 -9.25 -9.68 3.03
CA GLU A 37 -10.13 -10.72 2.50
C GLU A 37 -11.49 -10.12 2.15
N LEU A 38 -12.04 -10.52 0.99
CA LEU A 38 -13.38 -10.10 0.59
C LEU A 38 -14.39 -10.53 1.66
N PRO A 39 -15.16 -9.59 2.24
CA PRO A 39 -16.14 -9.95 3.26
C PRO A 39 -17.20 -10.90 2.71
N HIS A 40 -17.77 -11.71 3.60
CA HIS A 40 -18.89 -12.58 3.25
C HIS A 40 -20.17 -11.76 3.08
N LEU A 41 -20.45 -11.36 1.84
CA LEU A 41 -21.62 -10.57 1.50
C LEU A 41 -22.68 -11.51 0.94
N LYS A 42 -23.90 -11.42 1.49
CA LYS A 42 -25.10 -12.03 0.91
C LYS A 42 -25.75 -11.01 -0.03
N PHE A 43 -26.16 -11.44 -1.20
CA PHE A 43 -26.81 -10.57 -2.17
C PHE A 43 -27.89 -11.33 -2.95
N VAL A 44 -28.77 -10.57 -3.60
CA VAL A 44 -29.81 -11.07 -4.50
C VAL A 44 -29.41 -10.66 -5.91
N SER A 45 -29.28 -11.63 -6.81
CA SER A 45 -29.00 -11.36 -8.22
C SER A 45 -30.23 -10.81 -8.94
N LEU A 46 -30.02 -10.31 -10.16
CA LEU A 46 -31.07 -9.68 -10.97
C LEU A 46 -32.22 -10.64 -11.34
N ASP A 47 -31.98 -11.95 -11.31
CA ASP A 47 -32.97 -13.01 -11.50
C ASP A 47 -33.75 -13.37 -10.22
N GLY A 48 -33.47 -12.69 -9.10
CA GLY A 48 -34.11 -12.93 -7.80
C GLY A 48 -33.47 -14.04 -6.97
N THR A 49 -32.38 -14.66 -7.45
CA THR A 49 -31.69 -15.73 -6.70
C THR A 49 -30.89 -15.15 -5.53
N ALA A 50 -31.08 -15.71 -4.33
CA ALA A 50 -30.27 -15.36 -3.17
C ALA A 50 -28.93 -16.13 -3.20
N THR A 51 -27.81 -15.43 -3.09
CA THR A 51 -26.46 -16.03 -3.11
C THR A 51 -25.48 -15.27 -2.21
N SER A 52 -24.19 -15.61 -2.29
CA SER A 52 -23.11 -15.09 -1.44
C SER A 52 -21.81 -14.94 -2.21
N THR A 53 -20.95 -13.99 -1.81
CA THR A 53 -19.61 -13.81 -2.39
C THR A 53 -18.72 -15.04 -2.24
N ARG A 54 -19.01 -15.94 -1.30
CA ARG A 54 -18.32 -17.24 -1.16
C ARG A 54 -18.60 -18.23 -2.29
N ASN A 55 -19.69 -18.05 -3.03
CA ASN A 55 -20.09 -18.94 -4.12
C ASN A 55 -19.59 -18.45 -5.49
N LEU A 56 -18.85 -17.34 -5.52
CA LEU A 56 -18.30 -16.77 -6.75
C LEU A 56 -16.93 -17.38 -7.04
N GLU A 57 -16.68 -17.65 -8.32
CA GLU A 57 -15.39 -18.15 -8.79
C GLU A 57 -14.32 -17.05 -8.75
N THR A 58 -13.06 -17.43 -8.57
CA THR A 58 -11.91 -16.53 -8.56
C THR A 58 -11.12 -16.65 -9.89
N PRO A 59 -10.41 -15.60 -10.34
CA PRO A 59 -10.26 -14.27 -9.73
C PRO A 59 -11.51 -13.40 -9.87
N LEU A 60 -11.85 -12.65 -8.83
CA LEU A 60 -13.08 -11.86 -8.75
C LEU A 60 -12.76 -10.38 -8.51
N VAL A 61 -13.44 -9.50 -9.26
CA VAL A 61 -13.49 -8.05 -9.01
C VAL A 61 -14.94 -7.68 -8.71
N LEU A 62 -15.17 -7.01 -7.58
CA LEU A 62 -16.51 -6.56 -7.17
C LEU A 62 -16.60 -5.04 -7.34
N ILE A 63 -17.46 -4.59 -8.26
CA ILE A 63 -17.68 -3.17 -8.54
C ILE A 63 -18.97 -2.74 -7.84
N LEU A 64 -18.87 -1.78 -6.93
CA LEU A 64 -20.01 -1.24 -6.18
C LEU A 64 -20.33 0.18 -6.68
N PHE A 65 -21.57 0.41 -7.11
CA PHE A 65 -22.06 1.73 -7.51
C PHE A 65 -23.56 1.86 -7.22
N PHE A 66 -24.06 3.10 -7.17
CA PHE A 66 -25.48 3.36 -7.00
C PHE A 66 -26.25 3.15 -8.32
N ALA A 67 -27.45 2.57 -8.22
CA ALA A 67 -28.25 2.20 -9.39
C ALA A 67 -28.73 3.40 -10.23
N ASP A 68 -28.75 4.61 -9.66
CA ASP A 68 -29.09 5.86 -10.32
C ASP A 68 -27.88 6.57 -10.96
N CYS A 69 -26.67 5.99 -10.86
CA CYS A 69 -25.48 6.52 -11.50
C CYS A 69 -25.30 5.94 -12.91
N ASP A 70 -25.83 6.63 -13.93
CA ASP A 70 -25.67 6.21 -15.33
C ASP A 70 -24.21 6.12 -15.79
N HIS A 71 -23.36 7.03 -15.30
CA HIS A 71 -21.93 7.02 -15.63
C HIS A 71 -21.24 5.77 -15.08
N CYS A 72 -21.49 5.45 -13.82
CA CYS A 72 -20.92 4.28 -13.14
C CYS A 72 -21.36 2.97 -13.79
N GLN A 73 -22.62 2.89 -14.23
CA GLN A 73 -23.13 1.72 -14.95
C GLN A 73 -22.39 1.48 -16.27
N ARG A 74 -22.19 2.54 -17.06
CA ARG A 74 -21.43 2.43 -18.32
C ARG A 74 -19.98 2.05 -18.07
N GLU A 75 -19.34 2.68 -17.10
CA GLU A 75 -17.94 2.40 -16.76
C GLU A 75 -17.76 0.97 -16.25
N ALA A 76 -18.66 0.46 -15.41
CA ALA A 76 -18.64 -0.93 -14.96
C ALA A 76 -18.73 -1.92 -16.12
N GLN A 77 -19.52 -1.61 -17.16
CA GLN A 77 -19.60 -2.43 -18.38
C GLN A 77 -18.30 -2.38 -19.20
N GLU A 78 -17.62 -1.24 -19.25
CA GLU A 78 -16.33 -1.15 -19.93
C GLU A 78 -15.22 -1.89 -19.17
N ILE A 79 -15.18 -1.77 -17.83
CA ILE A 79 -14.26 -2.54 -16.97
C ILE A 79 -14.44 -4.05 -17.18
N GLN A 80 -15.69 -4.50 -17.34
CA GLN A 80 -15.95 -5.92 -17.61
C GLN A 80 -15.33 -6.41 -18.93
N LYS A 81 -15.26 -5.54 -19.95
CA LYS A 81 -14.63 -5.88 -21.24
C LYS A 81 -13.11 -5.86 -21.15
N GLU A 82 -12.56 -4.96 -20.32
CA GLU A 82 -11.12 -4.73 -20.18
C GLU A 82 -10.68 -4.76 -18.69
N PRO A 83 -10.70 -5.94 -18.02
CA PRO A 83 -10.51 -6.05 -16.57
C PRO A 83 -9.09 -5.71 -16.08
N GLY A 84 -8.14 -5.46 -16.97
CA GLY A 84 -6.75 -5.15 -16.64
C GLY A 84 -6.43 -3.65 -16.50
N ILE A 85 -7.43 -2.76 -16.61
CA ILE A 85 -7.25 -1.29 -16.60
C ILE A 85 -7.68 -0.67 -15.24
N VAL A 86 -8.08 -1.50 -14.27
CA VAL A 86 -8.43 -1.07 -12.90
C VAL A 86 -7.28 -1.31 -11.94
#